data_AF-A8IF07-F1
#
_entry.id   AF-A8IF07-F1
#
_cell.length_a   1.000
_cell.length_b   1.000
_cell.length_c   1.000
_cell.angle_alpha   90.00
_cell.angle_beta   90.00
_cell.angle_gamma   90.00
#
_symmetry.space_group_name_H-M   'P 1'
#
loop_
_entity.id
_entity.type
_entity.pdbx_description
1 polymer ?
#
loop_
_entity_poly.entity_id
_entity_poly.type
_entity_poly.pdbx_seq_one_letter_code
_entity_poly.pdbx_strand_id
1 'polypeptide(L)'
;MSLEMKRADDWLEDAAYNRAYDELDKVMAELQVRPGDERQALLPLLAHPNIQVRLDAAIATLTLSAAATEAMQGIASLGYCSQAFSAKRMLRAIEEGTWKPT
;
A
#
# COMPACT_ATOMS: atom_id res chain seq x y z
N MET A 1 -12.03 -3.37 -1.76
CA MET A 1 -10.72 -3.55 -2.43
C MET A 1 -9.66 -4.17 -1.53
N SER A 2 -8.97 -3.46 -0.63
CA SER A 2 -7.83 -4.02 0.12
C SER A 2 -8.14 -5.26 0.98
N LEU A 3 -9.34 -5.32 1.59
CA LEU A 3 -9.79 -6.54 2.30
C LEU A 3 -10.04 -7.71 1.34
N GLU A 4 -10.50 -7.43 0.12
CA GLU A 4 -10.72 -8.44 -0.92
C GLU A 4 -9.39 -8.91 -1.50
N MET A 5 -8.42 -8.01 -1.69
CA MET A 5 -7.04 -8.36 -2.03
C MET A 5 -6.46 -9.30 -0.96
N LYS A 6 -6.62 -8.98 0.33
CA LYS A 6 -6.16 -9.86 1.40
C LYS A 6 -6.81 -11.24 1.36
N ARG A 7 -8.13 -11.29 1.12
CA ARG A 7 -8.85 -12.55 0.95
C ARG A 7 -8.31 -13.34 -0.24
N ALA A 8 -8.14 -12.69 -1.39
CA ALA A 8 -7.67 -13.34 -2.60
C ALA A 8 -6.23 -13.88 -2.45
N ASP A 9 -5.34 -13.13 -1.79
CA ASP A 9 -3.98 -13.57 -1.43
C ASP A 9 -4.00 -14.82 -0.54
N ASP A 10 -4.88 -14.87 0.47
CA ASP A 10 -5.04 -16.04 1.35
C ASP A 10 -5.49 -17.32 0.61
N TRP A 11 -6.21 -17.16 -0.50
CA TRP A 11 -6.75 -18.27 -1.30
C TRP A 11 -6.04 -18.46 -2.65
N LEU A 12 -4.96 -17.72 -2.91
CA LEU A 12 -4.22 -17.74 -4.19
C LEU A 12 -5.13 -17.46 -5.41
N GLU A 13 -6.11 -16.56 -5.25
CA GLU A 13 -7.07 -16.16 -6.29
C GLU A 13 -6.53 -14.97 -7.11
N ASP A 14 -5.47 -15.17 -7.90
CA ASP A 14 -4.76 -14.09 -8.63
C ASP A 14 -5.70 -13.17 -9.44
N ALA A 15 -6.68 -13.74 -10.14
CA ALA A 15 -7.63 -12.95 -10.93
C ALA A 15 -8.55 -12.07 -10.05
N ALA A 16 -8.90 -12.54 -8.86
CA ALA A 16 -9.68 -11.74 -7.91
C ALA A 16 -8.80 -10.65 -7.27
N TYR A 17 -7.55 -10.99 -6.94
CA TYR A 17 -6.56 -10.03 -6.44
C TYR A 17 -6.36 -8.88 -7.43
N ASN A 18 -6.07 -9.19 -8.69
CA ASN A 18 -5.80 -8.18 -9.72
C ASN A 18 -6.99 -7.27 -9.94
N ARG A 19 -8.22 -7.81 -10.02
CA ARG A 19 -9.43 -6.97 -10.12
C ARG A 19 -9.59 -6.04 -8.93
N ALA A 20 -9.36 -6.53 -7.72
CA ALA A 20 -9.47 -5.71 -6.51
C ALA A 20 -8.37 -4.63 -6.45
N TYR A 21 -7.17 -4.96 -6.93
CA TYR A 21 -6.06 -4.01 -7.07
C TYR A 21 -6.37 -2.92 -8.10
N ASP A 22 -6.92 -3.26 -9.27
CA ASP A 22 -7.29 -2.29 -10.31
C ASP A 22 -8.31 -1.27 -9.78
N GLU A 23 -9.30 -1.72 -8.98
CA GLU A 23 -10.26 -0.81 -8.34
C GLU A 23 -9.61 0.06 -7.25
N LEU A 24 -8.66 -0.48 -6.50
CA LEU A 24 -7.87 0.30 -5.54
C LEU A 24 -7.05 1.39 -6.24
N ASP A 25 -6.38 1.03 -7.33
CA ASP A 25 -5.52 1.94 -8.10
C ASP A 25 -6.32 3.12 -8.66
N LYS A 26 -7.52 2.85 -9.21
CA LYS A 26 -8.45 3.91 -9.66
C LYS A 26 -8.83 4.86 -8.52
N VAL A 27 -9.10 4.35 -7.32
CA VAL A 27 -9.45 5.19 -6.17
C VAL A 27 -8.24 6.02 -5.70
N MET A 28 -7.04 5.44 -5.65
CA MET A 28 -5.84 6.19 -5.29
C MET A 28 -5.52 7.29 -6.30
N ALA A 29 -5.65 7.00 -7.60
CA ALA A 29 -5.44 7.97 -8.66
C ALA A 29 -6.47 9.12 -8.59
N GLU A 30 -7.74 8.80 -8.36
CA GLU A 30 -8.79 9.80 -8.17
C GLU A 30 -8.52 10.68 -6.94
N LEU A 31 -8.09 10.12 -5.81
CA LEU A 31 -7.75 10.92 -4.62
C LEU A 31 -6.53 11.83 -4.85
N GLN A 32 -5.53 11.36 -5.61
CA GLN A 32 -4.32 12.12 -5.92
C GLN A 32 -4.61 13.39 -6.72
N VAL A 33 -5.54 13.33 -7.69
CA VAL A 33 -5.83 14.46 -8.57
C VAL A 33 -6.75 15.52 -7.94
N ARG A 34 -7.34 15.23 -6.78
CA ARG A 34 -8.21 16.19 -6.09
C ARG A 34 -7.42 17.34 -5.48
N PRO A 35 -8.03 18.53 -5.35
CA PRO A 35 -7.36 19.68 -4.74
C PRO A 35 -6.80 19.36 -3.36
N GLY A 36 -5.48 19.49 -3.21
CA GLY A 36 -4.80 19.24 -1.94
C GLY A 36 -4.33 17.79 -1.71
N ASP A 37 -4.46 16.92 -2.71
CA ASP A 37 -4.11 15.49 -2.63
C ASP A 37 -4.84 14.78 -1.48
N GLU A 38 -6.04 14.28 -1.77
CA GLU A 38 -6.90 13.65 -0.77
C GLU A 38 -6.39 12.27 -0.32
N ARG A 39 -5.26 11.76 -0.84
CA ARG A 39 -4.61 10.56 -0.30
C ARG A 39 -4.22 10.74 1.17
N GLN A 40 -4.09 11.99 1.67
CA GLN A 40 -3.93 12.29 3.10
C GLN A 40 -5.04 11.68 3.98
N ALA A 41 -6.25 11.51 3.45
CA ALA A 41 -7.36 10.87 4.16
C ALA A 41 -7.09 9.38 4.47
N LEU A 42 -6.09 8.76 3.84
CA LEU A 42 -5.69 7.37 4.05
C LEU A 42 -4.71 7.20 5.23
N LEU A 43 -4.12 8.28 5.76
CA LEU A 43 -3.16 8.21 6.86
C LEU A 43 -3.69 7.46 8.12
N PRO A 44 -4.96 7.61 8.54
CA PRO A 44 -5.49 6.83 9.66
C PRO A 44 -5.46 5.30 9.42
N LEU A 45 -5.46 4.85 8.16
CA LEU A 45 -5.45 3.43 7.81
C LEU A 45 -4.08 2.77 8.02
N LEU A 46 -3.01 3.54 8.26
CA LEU A 46 -1.69 3.01 8.65
C LEU A 46 -1.75 2.19 9.95
N ALA A 47 -2.75 2.44 10.80
CA ALA A 47 -2.99 1.71 12.05
C ALA A 47 -4.03 0.57 11.91
N HIS A 48 -4.55 0.31 10.71
CA HIS A 48 -5.62 -0.67 10.51
C HIS A 48 -5.16 -2.11 10.85
N PRO A 49 -5.99 -2.99 11.46
CA PRO A 49 -5.54 -4.33 11.85
C PRO A 49 -5.14 -5.21 10.64
N ASN A 50 -5.83 -5.06 9.51
CA ASN A 50 -5.52 -5.79 8.29
C ASN A 50 -4.21 -5.29 7.63
N ILE A 51 -3.27 -6.20 7.40
CA ILE A 51 -1.95 -5.90 6.85
C ILE A 51 -1.98 -5.38 5.40
N GLN A 52 -2.90 -5.87 4.56
CA GLN A 52 -3.03 -5.39 3.18
C GLN A 52 -3.53 -3.95 3.16
N VAL A 53 -4.52 -3.63 4.00
CA VAL A 53 -5.01 -2.25 4.16
C VAL A 53 -3.88 -1.30 4.60
N ARG A 54 -3.05 -1.73 5.56
CA ARG A 54 -1.89 -0.92 5.99
C ARG A 54 -0.86 -0.74 4.88
N LEU A 55 -0.56 -1.80 4.13
CA LEU A 55 0.39 -1.74 3.01
C LEU A 55 -0.10 -0.77 1.94
N ASP A 56 -1.35 -0.90 1.51
CA ASP A 56 -1.93 -0.06 0.46
C ASP A 56 -1.98 1.41 0.90
N ALA A 57 -2.39 1.67 2.14
CA ALA A 57 -2.38 3.01 2.72
C ALA A 57 -0.97 3.60 2.80
N ALA A 58 0.03 2.80 3.21
CA ALA A 58 1.42 3.23 3.24
C ALA A 58 1.92 3.59 1.85
N ILE A 59 1.71 2.71 0.85
CA ILE A 59 2.09 2.98 -0.55
C ILE A 59 1.48 4.29 -1.05
N ALA A 60 0.18 4.48 -0.83
CA ALA A 60 -0.54 5.67 -1.29
C ALA A 60 -0.07 6.98 -0.63
N THR A 61 0.52 6.90 0.57
CA THR A 61 0.87 8.08 1.38
C THR A 61 2.36 8.26 1.62
N LEU A 62 3.21 7.47 0.93
CA LEU A 62 4.67 7.50 1.07
C LEU A 62 5.29 8.90 0.82
N THR A 63 4.78 9.67 -0.13
CA THR A 63 5.21 11.07 -0.37
C THR A 63 4.69 12.05 0.67
N LEU A 64 3.62 11.68 1.38
CA LEU A 64 2.80 12.62 2.15
C LEU A 64 3.14 12.64 3.64
N SER A 65 3.71 11.56 4.17
CA SER A 65 4.00 11.46 5.60
C SER A 65 5.14 10.50 5.92
N ALA A 66 6.01 10.90 6.85
CA ALA A 66 7.01 10.02 7.44
C ALA A 66 6.39 8.78 8.11
N ALA A 67 5.16 8.90 8.64
CA ALA A 67 4.43 7.79 9.24
C ALA A 67 4.16 6.65 8.23
N ALA A 68 4.01 6.97 6.95
CA ALA A 68 3.84 5.96 5.90
C ALA A 68 5.13 5.13 5.71
N THR A 69 6.29 5.79 5.75
CA THR A 69 7.60 5.12 5.70
C THR A 69 7.81 4.22 6.93
N GLU A 70 7.49 4.71 8.12
CA GLU A 70 7.56 3.92 9.37
C GLU A 70 6.63 2.70 9.32
N ALA A 71 5.39 2.88 8.86
CA ALA A 71 4.44 1.78 8.68
C ALA A 71 4.97 0.75 7.67
N MET A 72 5.55 1.20 6.56
CA MET A 72 6.12 0.33 5.54
C MET A 72 7.33 -0.46 6.07
N GLN A 73 8.20 0.17 6.86
CA GLN A 73 9.31 -0.52 7.55
C GLN A 73 8.79 -1.55 8.56
N GLY A 74 7.75 -1.21 9.32
CA GLY A 74 7.07 -2.13 10.23
C GLY A 74 6.54 -3.37 9.52
N ILE A 75 5.86 -3.19 8.38
CA ILE A 75 5.36 -4.30 7.54
C ILE A 75 6.53 -5.13 6.99
N ALA A 76 7.56 -4.47 6.47
CA ALA A 76 8.75 -5.14 5.93
C ALA A 76 9.43 -6.05 6.97
N SER A 77 9.47 -5.61 8.24
CA SER A 77 10.12 -6.36 9.32
C SER A 77 9.48 -7.72 9.61
N LEU A 78 8.20 -7.94 9.27
CA LEU A 78 7.49 -9.20 9.52
C LEU A 78 8.08 -10.38 8.74
N GLY A 79 8.53 -10.16 7.50
CA GLY A 79 9.33 -11.10 6.72
C GLY A 79 8.66 -12.39 6.22
N TYR A 80 7.52 -12.82 6.76
CA TYR A 80 6.90 -14.12 6.43
C TYR A 80 5.74 -14.06 5.43
N CYS A 81 5.24 -12.87 5.09
CA CYS A 81 4.06 -12.70 4.22
C CYS A 81 4.36 -11.94 2.92
N SER A 82 3.47 -12.07 1.94
CA SER A 82 3.56 -11.40 0.64
C SER A 82 3.60 -9.86 0.78
N GLN A 83 2.90 -9.31 1.78
CA GLN A 83 2.90 -7.88 2.08
C GLN A 83 4.26 -7.40 2.60
N ALA A 84 4.92 -8.18 3.46
CA ALA A 84 6.26 -7.87 3.94
C ALA A 84 7.29 -7.89 2.80
N PHE A 85 7.17 -8.86 1.88
CA PHE A 85 8.02 -8.90 0.69
C PHE A 85 7.80 -7.68 -0.22
N SER A 86 6.54 -7.30 -0.44
CA SER A 86 6.18 -6.12 -1.24
C SER A 86 6.73 -4.83 -0.62
N ALA A 87 6.57 -4.66 0.70
CA ALA A 87 7.12 -3.53 1.44
C ALA A 87 8.65 -3.44 1.32
N LYS A 88 9.38 -4.56 1.51
CA LYS A 88 10.84 -4.60 1.34
C LYS A 88 11.26 -4.18 -0.06
N ARG A 89 10.56 -4.69 -1.09
CA ARG A 89 10.86 -4.34 -2.49
C ARG A 89 10.64 -2.85 -2.77
N MET A 90 9.58 -2.27 -2.23
CA MET A 90 9.29 -0.85 -2.41
C MET A 90 10.34 0.04 -1.72
N LEU A 91 10.66 -0.25 -0.45
CA LEU A 91 11.69 0.48 0.28
C LEU A 91 13.05 0.42 -0.43
N ARG A 92 13.43 -0.76 -0.92
CA ARG A 92 14.65 -0.92 -1.71
C ARG A 92 14.61 -0.10 -3.00
N ALA A 93 13.48 -0.07 -3.71
CA ALA A 93 13.34 0.72 -4.94
C ALA A 93 13.46 2.24 -4.68
N ILE A 94 12.99 2.70 -3.52
CA ILE A 94 13.17 4.08 -3.06
C ILE A 94 14.67 4.36 -2.77
N GLU A 95 15.32 3.47 -2.01
CA GLU A 95 16.76 3.59 -1.68
C GLU A 95 17.65 3.59 -2.94
N GLU A 96 17.34 2.73 -3.91
CA GLU A 96 18.05 2.66 -5.19
C GLU A 96 17.69 3.82 -6.14
N GLY A 97 16.68 4.62 -5.82
CA GLY A 97 16.17 5.71 -6.65
C GLY A 97 15.52 5.24 -7.96
N THR A 98 15.24 3.94 -8.09
CA THR A 98 14.57 3.33 -9.25
C THR A 98 13.07 3.61 -9.27
N TRP A 99 12.50 3.93 -8.09
CA TRP A 99 11.13 4.39 -7.96
C TRP A 99 11.10 5.71 -7.18
N LYS A 100 10.43 6.71 -7.75
CA LYS A 100 10.18 8.00 -7.11
C LYS A 100 8.69 8.12 -6.82
N PRO A 101 8.29 8.21 -5.55
CA PRO A 101 6.89 8.44 -5.22
C PRO A 101 6.45 9.78 -5.82
N THR A 102 5.28 9.81 -6.49
CA THR A 102 4.71 10.97 -7.20
C THR A 102 3.42 11.46 -6.56
#